data_AF-A0A9Q7TJR3-F1
#
_entry.id   AF-A0A9Q7TJR3-F1
#
_cell.length_a   1.000
_cell.length_b   1.000
_cell.length_c   1.000
_cell.angle_alpha   90.00
_cell.angle_beta   90.00
_cell.angle_gamma   90.00
#
_symmetry.space_group_name_H-M   'P 1'
#
loop_
_entity.id
_entity.type
_entity.pdbx_description
1 polymer ?
#
loop_
_entity_poly.entity_id
_entity_poly.type
_entity_poly.pdbx_seq_one_letter_code
_entity_poly.pdbx_strand_id
1 'polypeptide(L)'
;MRQTFQQWMVLLSALVLLLLPALLCHATPMESRASSSSGPHDPALNAESNVRGDRPGIKEFSYYYHLQPKPDLPTLTNEELEKQFHAQIHIEGLPVLFSNTVEETKVQHALEHYGKVWIVGPSTTSSNYPESMLLEKEIKKGKVTIKQDVSSRREFDWALDHLESFGRLHGDNAMYLTYGPPFAKPKNSPLRFIGYKKSNSKKVSTRDLPKLEEAGLANLRTHLQEEKYLNALDSDNRLLSFTLDQDGKVLFEELGQYHPLA
;
A
#
# COMPACT_ATOMS: atom_id res chain seq x y z
N MET A 1 -0.84 28.76 -37.72
CA MET A 1 -1.17 28.37 -36.32
C MET A 1 -0.17 27.41 -35.65
N ARG A 2 0.95 26.99 -36.28
CA ARG A 2 1.97 26.13 -35.62
C ARG A 2 3.16 26.91 -35.02
N GLN A 3 3.33 28.17 -35.38
CA GLN A 3 4.53 28.96 -35.03
C GLN A 3 4.47 29.55 -33.62
N THR A 4 3.27 29.76 -33.07
CA THR A 4 3.10 30.30 -31.71
C THR A 4 3.41 29.26 -30.64
N PHE A 5 3.10 27.98 -30.85
CA PHE A 5 3.29 26.94 -29.84
C PHE A 5 4.76 26.67 -29.48
N GLN A 6 5.66 26.74 -30.47
CA GLN A 6 7.10 26.56 -30.20
C GLN A 6 7.72 27.72 -29.43
N GLN A 7 7.24 28.96 -29.62
CA GLN A 7 7.70 30.10 -28.82
C GLN A 7 7.29 29.99 -27.35
N TRP A 8 6.09 29.46 -27.07
CA TRP A 8 5.64 29.28 -25.68
C TRP A 8 6.42 28.19 -24.93
N MET A 9 6.82 27.09 -25.61
CA MET A 9 7.61 26.04 -24.95
C MET A 9 9.02 26.48 -24.56
N VAL A 10 9.67 27.33 -25.36
CA VAL A 10 11.02 27.84 -25.03
C VAL A 10 10.97 28.79 -23.82
N LEU A 11 9.94 29.64 -23.75
CA LEU A 11 9.76 30.56 -22.61
C LEU A 11 9.46 29.81 -21.30
N LEU A 12 8.66 28.74 -21.35
CA LEU A 12 8.39 27.90 -20.18
C LEU A 12 9.63 27.15 -19.68
N SER A 13 10.47 26.64 -20.59
CA SER A 13 11.73 25.97 -20.22
C SER A 13 12.73 26.91 -19.56
N ALA A 14 12.83 28.16 -20.04
CA ALA A 14 13.70 29.17 -19.44
C ALA A 14 13.22 29.63 -18.06
N LEU A 15 11.90 29.69 -17.83
CA LEU A 15 11.33 30.08 -16.54
C LEU A 15 11.57 29.01 -15.45
N VAL A 16 11.48 27.72 -15.81
CA VAL A 16 11.73 26.61 -14.87
C VAL A 16 13.20 26.56 -14.43
N LEU A 17 14.13 26.89 -15.32
CA LEU A 17 15.57 26.92 -14.99
C LEU A 17 15.98 28.11 -14.10
N LEU A 18 15.21 29.20 -14.12
CA LEU A 18 15.48 30.38 -13.26
C LEU A 18 14.97 30.23 -11.83
N LEU A 19 14.05 29.28 -11.55
CA LEU A 19 13.47 29.07 -10.22
C LEU A 19 14.16 27.99 -9.38
N LEU A 20 15.04 27.18 -9.98
CA LEU A 20 15.75 26.09 -9.30
C LEU A 20 16.79 26.53 -8.24
N PRO A 21 17.50 27.68 -8.34
CA PRO A 21 18.48 28.06 -7.32
C PRO A 21 17.88 28.59 -6.01
N ALA A 22 16.60 28.97 -5.98
CA ALA A 22 15.98 29.60 -4.80
C ALA A 22 15.42 28.60 -3.76
N LEU A 23 15.40 27.30 -4.08
CA LEU A 23 14.85 26.25 -3.21
C LEU A 23 15.90 25.47 -2.41
N LEU A 24 17.20 25.79 -2.54
CA LEU A 24 18.28 25.02 -1.90
C LEU A 24 18.90 25.65 -0.63
N CYS A 25 18.40 26.79 -0.16
CA CYS A 25 18.90 27.42 1.06
C CYS A 25 17.79 27.47 2.10
N HIS A 26 17.74 26.48 3.00
CA HIS A 26 17.29 26.54 4.41
C HIS A 26 16.95 25.13 4.90
N ALA A 27 17.97 24.30 5.13
CA ALA A 27 17.85 23.12 5.97
C ALA A 27 18.78 23.31 7.17
N THR A 28 18.23 23.80 8.28
CA THR A 28 18.90 23.82 9.58
C THR A 28 18.88 22.39 10.18
N PRO A 29 19.99 21.89 10.74
CA PRO A 29 19.98 20.62 11.44
C PRO A 29 19.35 20.81 12.83
N MET A 30 18.19 20.18 13.08
CA MET A 30 17.72 19.97 14.44
C MET A 30 18.39 18.71 14.99
N GLU A 31 19.27 18.90 15.97
CA GLU A 31 19.72 17.83 16.86
C GLU A 31 18.57 17.46 17.80
N SER A 32 17.88 16.36 17.48
CA SER A 32 16.96 15.70 18.40
C SER A 32 17.72 14.66 19.20
N ARG A 33 17.92 14.93 20.50
CA ARG A 33 18.31 13.94 21.50
C ARG A 33 17.32 12.78 21.49
N ALA A 34 17.75 11.63 20.99
CA ALA A 34 17.02 10.38 21.15
C ALA A 34 17.18 9.90 22.60
N SER A 35 16.11 10.01 23.38
CA SER A 35 15.93 9.17 24.55
C SER A 35 15.58 7.76 24.06
N SER A 36 16.53 6.84 24.18
CA SER A 36 16.31 5.41 24.01
C SER A 36 15.30 4.92 25.04
N SER A 37 14.08 4.67 24.58
CA SER A 37 13.14 3.76 25.21
C SER A 37 13.03 2.53 24.31
N SER A 38 13.81 1.51 24.66
CA SER A 38 13.79 0.19 24.04
C SER A 38 12.52 -0.56 24.46
N GLY A 39 11.51 -0.57 23.59
CA GLY A 39 10.41 -1.54 23.60
C GLY A 39 10.41 -2.27 22.25
N PRO A 40 10.37 -3.61 22.21
CA PRO A 40 10.37 -4.35 20.96
C PRO A 40 8.93 -4.38 20.41
N HIS A 41 8.66 -3.55 19.41
CA HIS A 41 7.45 -3.64 18.61
C HIS A 41 7.86 -3.72 17.13
N ASP A 42 8.03 -4.96 16.67
CA ASP A 42 8.04 -5.30 15.26
C ASP A 42 6.63 -5.73 14.86
N PRO A 43 5.87 -4.93 14.09
CA PRO A 43 4.63 -5.40 13.53
C PRO A 43 4.95 -6.25 12.28
N ALA A 44 4.53 -7.51 12.31
CA ALA A 44 4.48 -8.45 11.18
C ALA A 44 5.78 -9.02 10.57
N LEU A 45 6.98 -8.44 10.78
CA LEU A 45 8.23 -8.99 10.18
C LEU A 45 9.09 -9.88 11.10
N ASN A 46 8.96 -9.79 12.44
CA ASN A 46 9.79 -10.57 13.39
C ASN A 46 9.04 -11.63 14.20
N ALA A 47 7.82 -12.01 13.82
CA ALA A 47 7.27 -13.26 14.30
C ALA A 47 8.02 -14.43 13.62
N GLU A 48 9.01 -14.97 14.34
CA GLU A 48 9.55 -16.34 14.22
C GLU A 48 10.79 -16.56 13.32
N SER A 49 11.83 -15.73 13.44
CA SER A 49 13.10 -15.93 12.69
C SER A 49 14.11 -16.93 13.29
N ASN A 50 13.80 -17.70 14.35
CA ASN A 50 14.81 -18.60 14.96
C ASN A 50 14.27 -19.92 15.54
N VAL A 51 13.60 -20.75 14.74
CA VAL A 51 13.51 -22.20 15.03
C VAL A 51 13.66 -22.98 13.73
N ARG A 52 14.87 -23.48 13.48
CA ARG A 52 15.17 -24.45 12.42
C ARG A 52 14.67 -25.82 12.86
N GLY A 53 13.41 -26.10 12.54
CA GLY A 53 12.77 -27.40 12.73
C GLY A 53 11.43 -27.37 12.03
N ASP A 54 11.14 -28.40 11.23
CA ASP A 54 9.90 -28.59 10.47
C ASP A 54 8.66 -28.30 11.34
N ARG A 55 8.19 -27.05 11.30
CA ARG A 55 6.90 -26.66 11.86
C ARG A 55 5.86 -26.99 10.80
N PRO A 56 4.90 -27.87 11.08
CA PRO A 56 3.81 -28.14 10.15
C PRO A 56 3.05 -26.83 9.91
N GLY A 57 3.17 -26.29 8.68
CA GLY A 57 2.45 -25.08 8.26
C GLY A 57 3.32 -23.97 7.65
N ILE A 58 4.62 -23.93 7.92
CA ILE A 58 5.51 -22.91 7.31
C ILE A 58 5.95 -23.42 5.94
N LYS A 59 5.47 -22.79 4.88
CA LYS A 59 5.84 -23.11 3.51
C LYS A 59 7.08 -22.32 3.13
N GLU A 60 8.15 -23.03 2.78
CA GLU A 60 9.33 -22.40 2.20
C GLU A 60 8.95 -21.68 0.90
N PHE A 61 9.69 -20.62 0.58
CA PHE A 61 9.51 -19.88 -0.67
C PHE A 61 9.55 -20.80 -1.91
N SER A 62 10.36 -21.86 -1.84
CA SER A 62 10.52 -22.88 -2.87
C SER A 62 9.24 -23.68 -3.17
N TYR A 63 8.35 -23.81 -2.19
CA TYR A 63 7.08 -24.52 -2.31
C TYR A 63 6.23 -23.98 -3.48
N TYR A 64 6.23 -22.66 -3.67
CA TYR A 64 5.38 -21.98 -4.64
C TYR A 64 5.86 -22.14 -6.10
N TYR A 65 7.08 -22.62 -6.33
CA TYR A 65 7.54 -23.01 -7.68
C TYR A 65 6.75 -24.21 -8.25
N HIS A 66 6.14 -25.01 -7.37
CA HIS A 66 5.39 -26.21 -7.75
C HIS A 66 3.90 -26.08 -7.48
N LEU A 67 3.41 -24.86 -7.20
CA LEU A 67 1.98 -24.62 -6.97
C LEU A 67 1.18 -25.00 -8.21
N GLN A 68 0.20 -25.88 -8.04
CA GLN A 68 -0.72 -26.28 -9.11
C GLN A 68 -2.04 -25.52 -8.97
N PRO A 69 -2.67 -25.07 -10.07
CA PRO A 69 -4.01 -24.48 -10.00
C PRO A 69 -5.02 -25.46 -9.39
N LYS A 70 -5.92 -24.96 -8.54
CA LYS A 70 -7.06 -25.73 -8.05
C LYS A 70 -8.31 -25.42 -8.90
N PRO A 71 -8.77 -26.34 -9.78
CA PRO A 71 -9.87 -26.05 -10.70
C PRO A 71 -11.23 -25.93 -10.00
N ASP A 72 -11.42 -26.58 -8.85
CA ASP A 72 -12.70 -26.63 -8.13
C ASP A 72 -12.74 -25.69 -6.91
N LEU A 73 -11.93 -24.62 -6.93
CA LEU A 73 -11.93 -23.65 -5.84
C LEU A 73 -13.23 -22.83 -5.89
N PRO A 74 -13.96 -22.68 -4.77
CA PRO A 74 -15.16 -21.87 -4.75
C PRO A 74 -14.83 -20.41 -5.05
N THR A 75 -15.59 -19.79 -5.94
CA THR A 75 -15.50 -18.35 -6.19
C THR A 75 -16.01 -17.61 -4.97
N LEU A 76 -15.15 -16.77 -4.39
CA LEU A 76 -15.53 -15.93 -3.26
C LEU A 76 -16.45 -14.80 -3.71
N THR A 77 -17.43 -14.47 -2.89
CA THR A 77 -18.21 -13.25 -2.98
C THR A 77 -17.33 -12.03 -2.68
N ASN A 78 -17.78 -10.83 -3.08
CA ASN A 78 -17.04 -9.59 -2.79
C ASN A 78 -16.88 -9.35 -1.28
N GLU A 79 -17.85 -9.75 -0.47
CA GLU A 79 -17.79 -9.63 1.00
C GLU A 79 -16.74 -10.56 1.60
N GLU A 80 -16.64 -11.80 1.09
CA GLU A 80 -15.61 -12.76 1.51
C GLU A 80 -14.21 -12.32 1.09
N LEU A 81 -14.07 -11.75 -0.12
CA LEU A 81 -12.81 -11.18 -0.60
C LEU A 81 -12.36 -10.01 0.28
N GLU A 82 -13.25 -9.06 0.58
CA GLU A 82 -12.92 -7.95 1.48
C GLU A 82 -12.54 -8.52 2.86
N LYS A 83 -13.31 -9.46 3.42
CA LYS A 83 -12.96 -10.07 4.70
C LYS A 83 -11.58 -10.74 4.67
N GLN A 84 -11.22 -11.42 3.58
CA GLN A 84 -9.97 -12.15 3.46
C GLN A 84 -8.75 -11.25 3.18
N PHE A 85 -8.95 -10.12 2.50
CA PHE A 85 -7.87 -9.25 2.01
C PHE A 85 -7.89 -7.80 2.55
N HIS A 86 -8.87 -7.38 3.36
CA HIS A 86 -9.00 -5.98 3.84
C HIS A 86 -7.75 -5.43 4.53
N ALA A 87 -7.05 -6.27 5.30
CA ALA A 87 -5.80 -5.95 5.99
C ALA A 87 -4.57 -6.50 5.24
N GLN A 88 -4.68 -6.72 3.93
CA GLN A 88 -3.59 -7.18 3.09
C GLN A 88 -2.99 -6.02 2.30
N ILE A 89 -1.67 -5.89 2.32
CA ILE A 89 -0.97 -4.95 1.47
C ILE A 89 -1.14 -5.34 0.00
N HIS A 90 -1.32 -4.33 -0.84
CA HIS A 90 -1.38 -4.42 -2.29
C HIS A 90 -0.35 -3.48 -2.91
N ILE A 91 0.46 -4.01 -3.81
CA ILE A 91 1.39 -3.24 -4.64
C ILE A 91 0.87 -3.30 -6.07
N GLU A 92 0.65 -2.13 -6.68
CA GLU A 92 0.06 -2.02 -8.02
C GLU A 92 -1.32 -2.71 -8.14
N GLY A 93 -2.08 -2.74 -7.05
CA GLY A 93 -3.38 -3.41 -6.98
C GLY A 93 -3.30 -4.94 -6.85
N LEU A 94 -2.10 -5.50 -6.70
CA LEU A 94 -1.88 -6.93 -6.49
C LEU A 94 -1.59 -7.24 -5.03
N PRO A 95 -2.26 -8.23 -4.41
CA PRO A 95 -2.01 -8.59 -3.04
C PRO A 95 -0.58 -9.09 -2.84
N VAL A 96 0.00 -8.73 -1.70
CA VAL A 96 1.31 -9.18 -1.24
C VAL A 96 1.11 -10.18 -0.11
N LEU A 97 1.52 -11.43 -0.28
CA LEU A 97 1.32 -12.51 0.68
C LEU A 97 2.65 -13.04 1.20
N PHE A 98 2.77 -13.21 2.52
CA PHE A 98 4.00 -13.69 3.14
C PHE A 98 3.99 -15.22 3.27
N SER A 99 4.99 -15.89 2.70
CA SER A 99 5.04 -17.35 2.52
C SER A 99 5.01 -18.13 3.83
N ASN A 100 5.54 -17.55 4.90
CA ASN A 100 5.60 -18.15 6.23
C ASN A 100 4.24 -18.24 6.94
N THR A 101 3.27 -17.40 6.55
CA THR A 101 1.98 -17.25 7.24
C THR A 101 0.78 -17.53 6.35
N VAL A 102 0.96 -17.58 5.03
CA VAL A 102 -0.16 -17.65 4.10
C VAL A 102 -0.56 -19.08 3.75
N GLU A 103 -1.83 -19.39 3.98
CA GLU A 103 -2.43 -20.63 3.50
C GLU A 103 -2.46 -20.67 1.96
N GLU A 104 -2.29 -21.87 1.41
CA GLU A 104 -2.37 -22.09 -0.05
C GLU A 104 -3.69 -21.62 -0.65
N THR A 105 -4.78 -21.86 0.07
CA THR A 105 -6.14 -21.49 -0.31
C THR A 105 -6.23 -19.99 -0.56
N LYS A 106 -5.63 -19.17 0.30
CA LYS A 106 -5.56 -17.71 0.12
C LYS A 106 -4.75 -17.30 -1.12
N VAL A 107 -3.65 -17.99 -1.41
CA VAL A 107 -2.87 -17.77 -2.64
C VAL A 107 -3.69 -18.12 -3.88
N GLN A 108 -4.41 -19.25 -3.84
CA GLN A 108 -5.28 -19.67 -4.95
C GLN A 108 -6.44 -18.70 -5.17
N HIS A 109 -7.09 -18.23 -4.10
CA HIS A 109 -8.14 -17.21 -4.20
C HIS A 109 -7.60 -15.88 -4.75
N ALA A 110 -6.38 -15.49 -4.36
CA ALA A 110 -5.73 -14.31 -4.92
C ALA A 110 -5.47 -14.47 -6.43
N LEU A 111 -4.93 -15.62 -6.86
CA LEU A 111 -4.71 -15.93 -8.27
C LEU A 111 -6.02 -16.00 -9.07
N GLU A 112 -7.11 -16.50 -8.48
CA GLU A 112 -8.41 -16.55 -9.13
C GLU A 112 -9.00 -15.15 -9.34
N HIS A 113 -8.94 -14.30 -8.32
CA HIS A 113 -9.58 -12.99 -8.35
C HIS A 113 -8.74 -11.92 -9.05
N TYR A 114 -7.45 -11.82 -8.72
CA TYR A 114 -6.56 -10.78 -9.21
C TYR A 114 -5.76 -11.22 -10.45
N GLY A 115 -5.75 -12.53 -10.77
CA GLY A 115 -4.91 -13.11 -11.82
C GLY A 115 -3.42 -13.18 -11.47
N LYS A 116 -2.96 -12.35 -10.54
CA LYS A 116 -1.57 -12.24 -10.10
C LYS A 116 -1.48 -12.01 -8.60
N VAL A 117 -0.39 -12.45 -7.99
CA VAL A 117 -0.12 -12.25 -6.56
C VAL A 117 1.37 -12.23 -6.29
N TRP A 118 1.80 -11.35 -5.41
CA TRP A 118 3.17 -11.33 -4.91
C TRP A 118 3.30 -12.28 -3.73
N ILE A 119 4.32 -13.14 -3.77
CA ILE A 119 4.73 -13.96 -2.63
C ILE A 119 6.05 -13.41 -2.12
N VAL A 120 6.12 -13.17 -0.81
CA VAL A 120 7.31 -12.69 -0.10
C VAL A 120 7.70 -13.74 0.93
N GLY A 121 8.93 -14.21 0.88
CA GLY A 121 9.42 -15.24 1.79
C GLY A 121 10.79 -14.90 2.38
N PRO A 122 11.25 -15.69 3.35
CA PRO A 122 12.61 -15.58 3.84
C PRO A 122 13.60 -15.79 2.70
N SER A 123 14.74 -15.10 2.77
CA SER A 123 15.83 -15.31 1.82
C SER A 123 16.32 -16.75 1.87
N THR A 124 16.44 -17.40 0.71
CA THR A 124 17.10 -18.70 0.60
C THR A 124 18.61 -18.54 0.44
N THR A 125 19.06 -17.33 0.09
CA THR A 125 20.46 -16.92 0.09
C THR A 125 20.88 -16.33 1.44
N SER A 126 22.17 -16.21 1.74
CA SER A 126 22.68 -15.60 2.98
C SER A 126 22.43 -14.07 3.08
N SER A 127 21.47 -13.56 2.32
CA SER A 127 21.01 -12.20 2.34
C SER A 127 20.01 -12.02 3.48
N ASN A 128 20.07 -10.88 4.17
CA ASN A 128 19.07 -10.52 5.17
C ASN A 128 17.77 -9.98 4.54
N TYR A 129 17.73 -9.83 3.22
CA TYR A 129 16.56 -9.31 2.51
C TYR A 129 15.61 -10.44 2.11
N PRO A 130 14.29 -10.25 2.27
CA PRO A 130 13.31 -11.22 1.83
C PRO A 130 13.42 -11.49 0.32
N GLU A 131 13.00 -12.68 -0.08
CA GLU A 131 12.85 -13.05 -1.49
C GLU A 131 11.40 -12.81 -1.92
N SER A 132 11.24 -12.30 -3.14
CA SER A 132 9.94 -12.00 -3.72
C SER A 132 9.78 -12.69 -5.07
N MET A 133 8.57 -13.19 -5.34
CA MET A 133 8.17 -13.71 -6.65
C MET A 133 6.76 -13.27 -6.99
N LEU A 134 6.53 -12.97 -8.25
CA LEU A 134 5.19 -12.77 -8.79
C LEU A 134 4.67 -14.11 -9.33
N LEU A 135 3.52 -14.55 -8.83
CA LEU A 135 2.77 -15.66 -9.40
C LEU A 135 1.69 -15.10 -10.33
N GLU A 136 1.57 -15.66 -11.52
CA GLU A 136 0.58 -15.28 -12.54
C GLU A 136 -0.20 -16.51 -13.01
N LYS A 137 -1.54 -16.43 -12.94
CA LYS A 137 -2.42 -17.43 -13.54
C LYS A 137 -2.48 -17.21 -15.06
N GLU A 138 -2.09 -18.22 -15.81
CA GLU A 138 -2.16 -18.22 -17.27
C GLU A 138 -3.12 -19.30 -17.78
N ILE A 139 -3.83 -19.01 -18.87
CA ILE A 139 -4.64 -20.00 -19.60
C ILE A 139 -4.02 -20.18 -20.99
N LYS A 140 -3.36 -21.33 -21.20
CA LYS A 140 -2.70 -21.66 -22.47
C LYS A 140 -3.30 -22.95 -23.03
N LYS A 141 -3.87 -22.86 -24.25
CA LYS A 141 -4.51 -24.00 -24.95
C LYS A 141 -5.55 -24.73 -24.09
N GLY A 142 -6.36 -23.98 -23.33
CA GLY A 142 -7.40 -24.54 -22.45
C GLY A 142 -6.88 -25.14 -21.14
N LYS A 143 -5.57 -25.12 -20.89
CA LYS A 143 -4.98 -25.55 -19.62
C LYS A 143 -4.63 -24.33 -18.76
N VAL A 144 -5.06 -24.36 -17.51
CA VAL A 144 -4.64 -23.39 -16.49
C VAL A 144 -3.25 -23.77 -15.99
N THR A 145 -2.34 -22.81 -15.94
CA THR A 145 -0.98 -22.94 -15.39
C THR A 145 -0.66 -21.74 -14.52
N ILE A 146 0.30 -21.90 -13.60
CA ILE A 146 0.84 -20.79 -12.82
C ILE A 146 2.26 -20.54 -13.33
N LYS A 147 2.50 -19.31 -13.79
CA LYS A 147 3.82 -18.82 -14.18
C LYS A 147 4.44 -18.08 -13.00
N GLN A 148 5.74 -18.26 -12.80
CA GLN A 148 6.51 -17.47 -11.84
C GLN A 148 7.38 -16.44 -12.56
N ASP A 149 7.46 -15.25 -11.99
CA ASP A 149 8.38 -14.20 -12.42
C ASP A 149 9.17 -13.69 -11.21
N VAL A 150 10.50 -13.76 -11.32
CA VAL A 150 11.46 -13.30 -10.31
C VAL A 150 12.26 -12.08 -10.78
N SER A 151 11.97 -11.57 -11.99
CA SER A 151 12.74 -10.50 -12.63
C SER A 151 12.35 -9.09 -12.15
N SER A 152 11.13 -8.92 -11.64
CA SER A 152 10.56 -7.66 -11.13
C SER A 152 10.95 -7.33 -9.68
N ARG A 153 12.05 -7.91 -9.19
CA ARG A 153 12.43 -7.89 -7.78
C ARG A 153 12.79 -6.50 -7.24
N ARG A 154 13.50 -5.66 -8.01
CA ARG A 154 14.08 -4.41 -7.48
C ARG A 154 13.04 -3.35 -7.10
N GLU A 155 12.04 -3.12 -7.97
CA GLU A 155 10.98 -2.13 -7.72
C GLU A 155 10.08 -2.57 -6.57
N PHE A 156 9.84 -3.88 -6.49
CA PHE A 156 9.08 -4.50 -5.42
C PHE A 156 9.79 -4.41 -4.07
N ASP A 157 11.09 -4.73 -4.01
CA ASP A 157 11.88 -4.66 -2.77
C ASP A 157 11.92 -3.20 -2.25
N TRP A 158 12.10 -2.22 -3.13
CA TRP A 158 12.02 -0.80 -2.76
C TRP A 158 10.64 -0.43 -2.19
N ALA A 159 9.57 -0.96 -2.76
CA ALA A 159 8.21 -0.72 -2.28
C ALA A 159 8.00 -1.34 -0.89
N LEU A 160 8.53 -2.54 -0.62
CA LEU A 160 8.46 -3.17 0.70
C LEU A 160 9.16 -2.34 1.78
N ASP A 161 10.37 -1.84 1.51
CA ASP A 161 11.12 -1.00 2.45
C ASP A 161 10.34 0.30 2.77
N HIS A 162 9.67 0.87 1.76
CA HIS A 162 8.82 2.05 1.94
C HIS A 162 7.58 1.74 2.77
N LEU A 163 6.94 0.59 2.55
CA LEU A 163 5.77 0.14 3.31
C LEU A 163 6.09 -0.06 4.78
N GLU A 164 7.20 -0.75 5.09
CA GLU A 164 7.64 -0.97 6.47
C GLU A 164 7.93 0.36 7.17
N SER A 165 8.66 1.25 6.50
CA SER A 165 8.96 2.58 7.04
C SER A 165 7.68 3.40 7.28
N PHE A 166 6.71 3.31 6.36
CA PHE A 166 5.43 3.99 6.48
C PHE A 166 4.59 3.46 7.64
N GLY A 167 4.49 2.14 7.78
CA GLY A 167 3.77 1.50 8.89
C GLY A 167 4.37 1.85 10.25
N ARG A 168 5.71 1.85 10.35
CA ARG A 168 6.41 2.30 11.58
C ARG A 168 6.15 3.78 11.90
N LEU A 169 6.07 4.63 10.88
CA LEU A 169 5.88 6.06 11.07
C LEU A 169 4.43 6.44 11.36
N HIS A 170 3.44 5.79 10.76
CA HIS A 170 2.04 6.25 10.81
C HIS A 170 1.06 5.21 11.37
N GLY A 171 1.55 4.02 11.72
CA GLY A 171 0.75 2.90 12.21
C GLY A 171 0.15 2.05 11.10
N ASP A 172 -0.25 0.83 11.49
CA ASP A 172 -0.76 -0.21 10.59
C ASP A 172 -2.02 0.25 9.84
N ASN A 173 -2.95 0.93 10.51
CA ASN A 173 -4.18 1.39 9.87
C ASN A 173 -3.91 2.43 8.77
N ALA A 174 -2.95 3.35 8.98
CA ALA A 174 -2.54 4.27 7.92
C ALA A 174 -1.96 3.52 6.72
N MET A 175 -1.12 2.52 7.00
CA MET A 175 -0.50 1.66 5.98
C MET A 175 -1.56 0.90 5.18
N TYR A 176 -2.52 0.23 5.84
CA TYR A 176 -3.59 -0.51 5.17
C TYR A 176 -4.61 0.38 4.45
N LEU A 177 -4.84 1.61 4.92
CA LEU A 177 -5.65 2.56 4.17
C LEU A 177 -4.94 2.95 2.86
N THR A 178 -3.64 3.24 2.94
CA THR A 178 -2.87 3.77 1.80
C THR A 178 -2.50 2.69 0.78
N TYR A 179 -2.11 1.52 1.28
CA TYR A 179 -1.53 0.43 0.49
C TYR A 179 -2.33 -0.87 0.61
N GLY A 180 -3.55 -0.84 1.15
CA GLY A 180 -4.42 -2.01 1.20
C GLY A 180 -5.15 -2.27 -0.13
N PRO A 181 -6.24 -3.08 -0.12
CA PRO A 181 -7.02 -3.35 -1.31
C PRO A 181 -7.56 -2.05 -1.93
N PRO A 182 -7.57 -1.95 -3.27
CA PRO A 182 -8.05 -0.76 -3.95
C PRO A 182 -9.52 -0.48 -3.62
N PHE A 183 -9.87 0.80 -3.52
CA PHE A 183 -11.24 1.21 -3.25
C PHE A 183 -12.10 1.09 -4.51
N ALA A 184 -13.40 0.83 -4.31
CA ALA A 184 -14.32 0.69 -5.42
C ALA A 184 -14.47 2.02 -6.18
N LYS A 185 -14.21 1.98 -7.49
CA LYS A 185 -14.36 3.13 -8.38
C LYS A 185 -15.81 3.67 -8.31
N PRO A 186 -16.00 5.01 -8.34
CA PRO A 186 -17.34 5.57 -8.39
C PRO A 186 -18.12 5.05 -9.61
N LYS A 187 -19.27 4.41 -9.38
CA LYS A 187 -20.11 3.81 -10.45
C LYS A 187 -20.62 4.82 -11.47
N ASN A 188 -20.60 6.12 -11.14
CA ASN A 188 -21.16 7.21 -11.95
C ASN A 188 -20.16 8.37 -12.12
N SER A 189 -19.07 8.18 -12.88
CA SER A 189 -18.35 9.33 -13.45
C SER A 189 -18.64 9.42 -14.95
N PRO A 190 -19.82 9.92 -15.36
CA PRO A 190 -20.20 10.03 -16.77
C PRO A 190 -19.40 11.11 -17.53
N LEU A 191 -18.42 11.77 -16.91
CA LEU A 191 -17.74 12.93 -17.47
C LEU A 191 -16.22 12.85 -17.26
N ARG A 192 -15.53 12.08 -18.11
CA ARG A 192 -14.05 12.09 -18.25
C ARG A 192 -13.47 13.47 -18.65
N PHE A 193 -14.29 14.51 -18.79
CA PHE A 193 -13.89 15.84 -19.28
C PHE A 193 -14.17 17.00 -18.32
N ILE A 194 -14.75 16.76 -17.13
CA ILE A 194 -14.89 17.82 -16.12
C ILE A 194 -13.84 17.56 -15.06
N GLY A 195 -12.86 18.47 -14.98
CA GLY A 195 -11.70 18.36 -14.09
C GLY A 195 -12.09 17.89 -12.70
N TYR A 196 -11.44 16.81 -12.25
CA TYR A 196 -11.62 16.27 -10.91
C TYR A 196 -11.44 17.41 -9.91
N LYS A 197 -12.56 17.85 -9.32
CA LYS A 197 -12.55 18.89 -8.31
C LYS A 197 -12.03 18.20 -7.05
N LYS A 198 -10.72 18.37 -6.77
CA LYS A 198 -10.12 17.96 -5.49
C LYS A 198 -11.10 18.39 -4.42
N SER A 199 -11.65 17.43 -3.68
CA SER A 199 -12.57 17.72 -2.59
C SER A 199 -11.90 18.80 -1.76
N ASN A 200 -12.48 20.01 -1.73
CA ASN A 200 -12.01 21.04 -0.82
C ASN A 200 -12.21 20.43 0.54
N SER A 201 -11.11 19.98 1.18
CA SER A 201 -11.06 19.45 2.53
C SER A 201 -12.02 20.29 3.35
N LYS A 202 -13.22 19.75 3.63
CA LYS A 202 -14.18 20.45 4.47
C LYS A 202 -13.39 20.78 5.73
N LYS A 203 -13.55 21.99 6.26
CA LYS A 203 -13.05 22.32 7.60
C LYS A 203 -13.81 21.41 8.57
N VAL A 204 -13.36 20.16 8.70
CA VAL A 204 -13.89 19.20 9.65
C VAL A 204 -13.61 19.82 11.01
N SER A 205 -14.67 19.94 11.82
CA SER A 205 -14.52 20.34 13.21
C SER A 205 -13.52 19.38 13.84
N THR A 206 -12.36 19.91 14.23
CA THR A 206 -11.24 19.10 14.69
C THR A 206 -11.47 18.46 16.07
N ARG A 207 -12.63 18.73 16.69
CA ARG A 207 -12.97 18.25 18.04
C ARG A 207 -13.23 16.75 18.12
N ASP A 208 -13.65 16.11 17.02
CA ASP A 208 -14.08 14.70 17.02
C ASP A 208 -13.32 13.88 15.96
N LEU A 209 -11.99 14.07 15.87
CA LEU A 209 -11.17 13.28 14.96
C LEU A 209 -10.93 11.87 15.56
N PRO A 210 -11.19 10.79 14.79
CA PRO A 210 -10.87 9.46 15.26
C PRO A 210 -9.36 9.29 15.37
N LYS A 211 -8.92 8.57 16.41
CA LYS A 211 -7.57 8.05 16.44
C LYS A 211 -7.49 6.78 15.58
N LEU A 212 -6.50 6.71 14.71
CA LEU A 212 -6.34 5.62 13.77
C LEU A 212 -6.19 4.27 14.48
N GLU A 213 -5.36 4.19 15.52
CA GLU A 213 -5.08 2.93 16.24
C GLU A 213 -6.29 2.38 17.01
N GLU A 214 -7.18 3.26 17.46
CA GLU A 214 -8.37 2.89 18.23
C GLU A 214 -9.55 2.52 17.32
N ALA A 215 -9.58 3.07 16.10
CA ALA A 215 -10.63 2.82 15.13
C ALA A 215 -10.41 1.50 14.39
N GLY A 216 -11.46 0.70 14.24
CA GLY A 216 -11.41 -0.52 13.42
C GLY A 216 -11.18 -0.20 11.94
N LEU A 217 -10.22 -0.87 11.29
CA LEU A 217 -9.86 -0.66 9.88
C LEU A 217 -11.06 -0.70 8.93
N ALA A 218 -12.00 -1.63 9.15
CA ALA A 218 -13.22 -1.73 8.35
C ALA A 218 -14.06 -0.44 8.40
N ASN A 219 -14.20 0.18 9.58
CA ASN A 219 -14.94 1.44 9.74
C ASN A 219 -14.22 2.59 9.04
N LEU A 220 -12.88 2.65 9.14
CA LEU A 220 -12.07 3.65 8.47
C LEU A 220 -12.18 3.53 6.94
N ARG A 221 -12.10 2.30 6.40
CA ARG A 221 -12.28 2.03 4.96
C ARG A 221 -13.68 2.40 4.48
N THR A 222 -14.72 2.02 5.22
CA THR A 222 -16.11 2.39 4.88
C THR A 222 -16.29 3.91 4.85
N HIS A 223 -15.82 4.62 5.88
CA HIS A 223 -15.90 6.08 5.92
C HIS A 223 -15.16 6.72 4.73
N LEU A 224 -13.93 6.28 4.46
CA LEU A 224 -13.14 6.79 3.34
C LEU A 224 -13.81 6.49 1.99
N GLN A 225 -14.44 5.32 1.83
CA GLN A 225 -15.19 4.96 0.63
C GLN A 225 -16.44 5.84 0.45
N GLU A 226 -17.15 6.17 1.52
CA GLU A 226 -18.39 6.95 1.48
C GLU A 226 -18.11 8.44 1.28
N GLU A 227 -17.26 9.02 2.12
CA GLU A 227 -16.99 10.45 2.17
C GLU A 227 -15.89 10.89 1.20
N LYS A 228 -15.11 9.94 0.65
CA LYS A 228 -13.94 10.17 -0.23
C LYS A 228 -12.78 10.90 0.44
N TYR A 229 -12.90 11.23 1.73
CA TYR A 229 -11.83 11.78 2.56
C TYR A 229 -11.95 11.25 3.99
N LEU A 230 -10.84 11.22 4.71
CA LEU A 230 -10.76 10.88 6.12
C LEU A 230 -9.62 11.71 6.73
N ASN A 231 -9.92 12.42 7.82
CA ASN A 231 -8.89 13.00 8.67
C ASN A 231 -8.88 12.24 10.00
N ALA A 232 -7.70 11.86 10.47
CA ALA A 232 -7.54 11.08 11.68
C ALA A 232 -6.25 11.47 12.41
N LEU A 233 -6.17 11.14 13.69
CA LEU A 233 -4.96 11.32 14.49
C LEU A 233 -4.19 10.00 14.56
N ASP A 234 -2.86 10.05 14.47
CA ASP A 234 -2.02 8.90 14.82
C ASP A 234 -1.78 8.82 16.35
N SER A 235 -0.94 7.88 16.78
CA SER A 235 -0.54 7.69 18.18
C SER A 235 0.15 8.91 18.80
N ASP A 236 0.80 9.73 17.97
CA ASP A 236 1.53 10.93 18.37
C ASP A 236 0.67 12.21 18.26
N ASN A 237 -0.63 12.06 18.01
CA ASN A 237 -1.58 13.15 17.74
C ASN A 237 -1.19 14.03 16.54
N ARG A 238 -0.48 13.47 15.56
CA ARG A 238 -0.31 14.10 14.25
C ARG A 238 -1.56 13.93 13.43
N LEU A 239 -1.95 15.01 12.74
CA LEU A 239 -3.10 15.03 11.87
C LEU A 239 -2.74 14.43 10.52
N LEU A 240 -3.37 13.32 10.19
CA LEU A 240 -3.22 12.62 8.92
C LEU A 240 -4.47 12.81 8.07
N SER A 241 -4.28 13.01 6.77
CA SER A 241 -5.36 13.12 5.79
C SER A 241 -5.23 12.05 4.71
N PHE A 242 -6.34 11.37 4.45
CA PHE A 242 -6.50 10.36 3.41
C PHE A 242 -7.58 10.84 2.44
N THR A 243 -7.30 10.86 1.15
CA THR A 243 -8.27 11.26 0.11
C THR A 243 -8.30 10.23 -1.00
N LEU A 244 -9.50 9.81 -1.44
CA LEU A 244 -9.63 8.92 -2.59
C LEU A 244 -9.61 9.70 -3.90
N ASP A 245 -8.72 9.31 -4.80
CA ASP A 245 -8.76 9.79 -6.18
C ASP A 245 -9.86 9.10 -7.01
N GLN A 246 -9.95 9.49 -8.28
CA GLN A 246 -10.95 8.96 -9.22
C GLN A 246 -10.77 7.47 -9.56
N ASP A 247 -9.56 6.94 -9.38
CA ASP A 247 -9.22 5.55 -9.66
C ASP A 247 -9.35 4.65 -8.43
N GLY A 248 -9.68 5.23 -7.27
CA GLY A 248 -9.80 4.51 -5.99
C GLY A 248 -8.47 4.34 -5.28
N LYS A 249 -7.44 5.12 -5.65
CA LYS A 249 -6.17 5.18 -4.94
C LYS A 249 -6.27 6.20 -3.81
N VAL A 250 -5.64 5.90 -2.68
CA VAL A 250 -5.53 6.81 -1.55
C VAL A 250 -4.34 7.74 -1.73
N LEU A 251 -4.59 9.04 -1.60
CA LEU A 251 -3.61 10.09 -1.44
C LEU A 251 -3.45 10.36 0.05
N PHE A 252 -2.22 10.29 0.54
CA PHE A 252 -1.86 10.51 1.94
C PHE A 252 -1.15 11.85 2.10
N GLU A 253 -1.49 12.59 3.16
CA GLU A 253 -0.85 13.84 3.54
C GLU A 253 -0.73 13.94 5.07
N GLU A 254 0.47 14.27 5.57
CA GLU A 254 0.68 14.64 6.97
C GLU A 254 0.52 16.15 7.12
N LEU A 255 -0.47 16.57 7.90
CA LEU A 255 -0.83 17.98 8.09
C LEU A 255 -0.15 18.62 9.31
N GLY A 256 0.71 17.88 10.02
CA GLY A 256 1.47 18.32 11.19
C GLY A 256 0.83 17.95 12.53
N GLN A 257 1.38 18.50 13.63
CA GLN A 257 0.87 18.24 14.97
C GLN A 257 -0.48 18.91 15.20
N TYR A 258 -1.43 18.15 15.76
CA TYR A 258 -2.72 18.71 16.15
C TYR A 258 -2.64 19.33 17.53
N HIS A 259 -2.94 20.63 17.62
CA HIS A 259 -3.14 21.34 18.87
C HIS A 259 -4.63 21.66 19.04
N PRO A 260 -5.34 21.02 19.99
CA PRO A 260 -6.73 21.36 20.25
C PRO A 260 -6.81 22.83 20.69
N LEU A 261 -7.62 23.62 19.99
CA LEU A 261 -7.94 24.98 20.43
C LEU A 261 -8.76 24.85 21.73
N ALA A 262 -8.17 25.32 22.83
CA ALA A 262 -8.77 25.35 24.16
C ALA A 262 -10.05 26.21 24.22
#